data_AF-A0A399YK13-F1
#
_entry.id   AF-A0A399YK13-F1
#
_cell.length_a   1.000
_cell.length_b   1.000
_cell.length_c   1.000
_cell.angle_alpha   90.00
_cell.angle_beta   90.00
_cell.angle_gamma   90.00
#
_symmetry.space_group_name_H-M   'P 1'
#
loop_
_entity.id
_entity.type
_entity.pdbx_description
1 polymer ?
#
loop_
_entity_poly.entity_id
_entity_poly.type
_entity_poly.pdbx_seq_one_letter_code
_entity_poly.pdbx_strand_id
1 'polypeptide(L)'
;MRSHALSLGIDDPPAVSPVRVVRPDEVEQLIATCLTELGFPATADPNGGVGYESAPGQELAGAVAEYTCLGRYPLADQYVQPLSREQRVVYYDWQVDEVLPCLTALGYPAPEIPSRDVYLSGDVIWFLEPPGLEGAELAEAMAELMRECEPMPPTELVYGPGEGQAP
;
A
#
# COMPACT_ATOMS: atom_id res chain seq x y z
N MET A 1 -5.60 -12.99 -9.02
CA MET A 1 -7.00 -12.64 -9.38
C MET A 1 -8.03 -13.61 -8.81
N ARG A 2 -8.02 -14.92 -9.12
CA ARG A 2 -9.05 -15.84 -8.58
C ARG A 2 -9.07 -15.94 -7.05
N SER A 3 -7.90 -15.96 -6.40
CA SER A 3 -7.79 -15.92 -4.94
C SER A 3 -8.40 -14.66 -4.33
N HIS A 4 -8.20 -13.51 -4.98
CA HIS A 4 -8.74 -12.22 -4.55
C HIS A 4 -10.27 -12.12 -4.73
N ALA A 5 -10.82 -12.66 -5.82
CA ALA A 5 -12.27 -12.78 -5.99
C ALA A 5 -12.93 -13.56 -4.85
N LEU A 6 -12.33 -14.69 -4.46
CA LEU A 6 -12.84 -15.52 -3.37
C LEU A 6 -12.76 -14.81 -2.01
N SER A 7 -11.70 -14.03 -1.74
CA SER A 7 -11.64 -13.23 -0.50
C SER A 7 -12.72 -12.15 -0.42
N LEU A 8 -13.24 -11.72 -1.56
CA LEU A 8 -14.33 -10.76 -1.69
C LEU A 8 -15.73 -11.40 -1.70
N GLY A 9 -15.83 -12.74 -1.58
CA GLY A 9 -17.11 -13.46 -1.65
C GLY A 9 -17.69 -13.57 -3.06
N ILE A 10 -16.84 -13.41 -4.09
CA ILE A 10 -17.24 -13.52 -5.50
C ILE A 10 -16.99 -14.95 -5.98
N ASP A 11 -18.06 -15.76 -6.05
CA ASP A 11 -18.00 -17.17 -6.46
C ASP A 11 -17.70 -17.33 -7.96
N ASP A 12 -18.26 -16.46 -8.80
CA ASP A 12 -18.09 -16.44 -10.25
C ASP A 12 -17.60 -15.06 -10.73
N PRO A 13 -16.29 -14.80 -10.70
CA PRO A 13 -15.75 -13.48 -11.04
C PRO A 13 -15.91 -13.17 -12.54
N PRO A 14 -16.24 -11.93 -12.90
CA PRO A 14 -16.31 -11.53 -14.29
C PRO A 14 -14.95 -11.68 -14.98
N ALA A 15 -14.95 -11.99 -16.28
CA ALA A 15 -13.73 -11.94 -17.08
C ALA A 15 -13.33 -10.48 -17.30
N VAL A 16 -12.15 -10.09 -16.81
CA VAL A 16 -11.62 -8.72 -16.93
C VAL A 16 -10.37 -8.75 -17.80
N SER A 17 -10.36 -7.96 -18.87
CA SER A 17 -9.16 -7.72 -19.66
C SER A 17 -8.48 -6.44 -19.18
N PRO A 18 -7.16 -6.45 -18.91
CA PRO A 18 -6.42 -5.24 -18.57
C PRO A 18 -6.57 -4.19 -19.67
N VAL A 19 -6.85 -2.96 -19.28
CA VAL A 19 -6.78 -1.79 -20.18
C VAL A 19 -5.32 -1.45 -20.43
N ARG A 20 -4.52 -1.38 -19.36
CA ARG A 20 -3.07 -1.21 -19.39
C ARG A 20 -2.45 -1.58 -18.05
N VAL A 21 -1.15 -1.81 -18.07
CA VAL A 21 -0.33 -1.92 -16.87
C VAL A 21 -0.02 -0.53 -16.32
N VAL A 22 0.03 -0.37 -15.01
CA VAL A 22 0.15 0.93 -14.33
C VAL A 22 1.25 0.94 -13.27
N ARG A 23 1.66 2.15 -12.86
CA ARG A 23 2.58 2.38 -11.73
C ARG A 23 1.83 2.59 -10.40
N PRO A 24 2.49 2.41 -9.25
CA PRO A 24 1.89 2.65 -7.93
C PRO A 24 1.40 4.08 -7.71
N ASP A 25 2.01 5.09 -8.32
CA ASP A 25 1.64 6.50 -8.10
C ASP A 25 0.35 6.94 -8.83
N GLU A 26 -0.19 6.10 -9.74
CA GLU A 26 -1.40 6.40 -10.49
C GLU A 26 -2.55 5.41 -10.24
N VAL A 27 -2.28 4.25 -9.62
CA VAL A 27 -3.22 3.13 -9.59
C VAL A 27 -4.47 3.46 -8.77
N GLU A 28 -4.33 4.10 -7.62
CA GLU A 28 -5.44 4.44 -6.71
C GLU A 28 -6.41 5.40 -7.39
N GLN A 29 -5.89 6.42 -8.08
CA GLN A 29 -6.72 7.40 -8.79
C GLN A 29 -7.50 6.74 -9.93
N LEU A 30 -6.88 5.82 -10.68
CA LEU A 30 -7.55 5.08 -11.76
C LEU A 30 -8.64 4.15 -11.22
N ILE A 31 -8.39 3.47 -10.10
CA ILE A 31 -9.37 2.61 -9.44
C ILE A 31 -10.55 3.44 -8.90
N ALA A 32 -10.28 4.56 -8.21
CA ALA A 32 -11.32 5.43 -7.68
C ALA A 32 -12.22 6.01 -8.79
N THR A 33 -11.62 6.44 -9.91
CA THR A 33 -12.38 6.86 -11.09
C THR A 33 -13.23 5.73 -11.65
N CYS A 34 -12.66 4.53 -11.81
CA CYS A 34 -13.38 3.37 -12.32
C CYS A 34 -14.57 2.96 -11.42
N LEU A 35 -14.38 2.94 -10.10
CA LEU A 35 -15.45 2.64 -9.15
C LEU A 35 -16.58 3.67 -9.24
N THR A 36 -16.22 4.96 -9.31
CA THR A 36 -17.18 6.05 -9.45
C THR A 36 -17.98 5.93 -10.76
N GLU A 37 -17.31 5.57 -11.87
CA GLU A 37 -17.97 5.29 -13.15
C GLU A 37 -18.94 4.09 -13.08
N LEU A 38 -18.65 3.11 -12.21
CA LEU A 38 -19.51 1.95 -11.94
C LEU A 38 -20.61 2.23 -10.91
N GLY A 39 -20.73 3.48 -10.44
CA GLY A 39 -21.79 3.92 -9.53
C GLY A 39 -21.45 3.78 -8.05
N PHE A 40 -20.18 3.52 -7.71
CA PHE A 40 -19.67 3.47 -6.34
C PHE A 40 -18.77 4.69 -6.11
N PRO A 41 -19.28 5.79 -5.52
CA PRO A 41 -18.46 6.98 -5.24
C PRO A 41 -17.22 6.59 -4.45
N ALA A 42 -16.04 6.85 -5.02
CA ALA A 42 -14.77 6.41 -4.48
C ALA A 42 -13.73 7.54 -4.50
N THR A 43 -12.80 7.48 -3.56
CA THR A 43 -11.72 8.45 -3.39
C THR A 43 -10.41 7.73 -3.15
N ALA A 44 -9.36 8.15 -3.86
CA ALA A 44 -8.00 7.74 -3.56
C ALA A 44 -7.54 8.43 -2.29
N ASP A 45 -6.99 7.66 -1.35
CA ASP A 45 -6.39 8.22 -0.15
C ASP A 45 -4.97 8.72 -0.49
N PRO A 46 -4.59 9.95 -0.11
CA PRO A 46 -3.23 10.46 -0.31
C PRO A 46 -2.14 9.60 0.33
N ASN A 47 -2.46 8.81 1.35
CA ASN A 47 -1.56 7.91 2.05
C ASN A 47 -1.62 6.47 1.50
N GLY A 48 -2.37 6.25 0.42
CA GLY A 48 -2.49 4.98 -0.27
C GLY A 48 -3.82 4.26 -0.03
N GLY A 49 -4.24 3.49 -1.04
CA GLY A 49 -5.52 2.78 -1.04
C GLY A 49 -6.68 3.59 -1.62
N VAL A 50 -7.83 2.92 -1.74
CA VAL A 50 -9.06 3.50 -2.29
C VAL A 50 -10.20 3.25 -1.31
N GLY A 51 -10.80 4.33 -0.83
CA GLY A 51 -12.03 4.28 -0.05
C GLY A 51 -13.25 4.38 -0.97
N TYR A 52 -14.25 3.53 -0.75
CA TYR A 52 -15.55 3.65 -1.40
C TYR A 52 -16.65 3.20 -0.44
N GLU A 53 -17.84 3.77 -0.61
CA GLU A 53 -19.02 3.39 0.16
C GLU A 53 -19.97 2.56 -0.70
N SER A 54 -20.56 1.53 -0.09
CA SER A 54 -21.65 0.76 -0.67
C SER A 54 -22.92 0.99 0.12
N ALA A 55 -24.03 1.23 -0.57
CA ALA A 55 -25.34 1.27 0.09
C ALA A 55 -25.66 -0.10 0.72
N PRO A 56 -26.45 -0.17 1.81
CA PRO A 56 -26.84 -1.44 2.42
C PRO A 56 -27.45 -2.39 1.38
N GLY A 57 -26.92 -3.61 1.30
CA GLY A 57 -27.33 -4.61 0.30
C GLY A 57 -26.67 -4.47 -1.08
N GLN A 58 -25.66 -3.60 -1.23
CA GLN A 58 -24.83 -3.46 -2.44
C GLN A 58 -23.38 -3.92 -2.22
N GLU A 59 -23.06 -4.54 -1.09
CA GLU A 59 -21.69 -4.90 -0.71
C GLU A 59 -21.05 -5.84 -1.74
N LEU A 60 -21.78 -6.88 -2.19
CA LEU A 60 -21.28 -7.78 -3.22
C LEU A 60 -21.13 -7.09 -4.59
N ALA A 61 -22.05 -6.18 -4.93
CA ALA A 61 -21.96 -5.42 -6.17
C ALA A 61 -20.74 -4.48 -6.17
N GLY A 62 -20.46 -3.84 -5.03
CA GLY A 62 -19.26 -3.04 -4.80
C GLY A 62 -17.99 -3.87 -4.91
N ALA A 63 -17.96 -5.04 -4.28
CA ALA A 63 -16.84 -5.96 -4.38
C ALA A 63 -16.56 -6.43 -5.82
N VAL A 64 -17.61 -6.70 -6.61
CA VAL A 64 -17.48 -7.03 -8.04
C VAL A 64 -16.96 -5.83 -8.85
N ALA A 65 -17.39 -4.62 -8.52
CA ALA A 65 -16.88 -3.40 -9.15
C ALA A 65 -15.39 -3.19 -8.83
N GLU A 66 -14.99 -3.33 -7.56
CA GLU A 66 -13.61 -3.26 -7.10
C GLU A 66 -12.73 -4.29 -7.82
N TYR A 67 -13.16 -5.55 -7.83
CA TYR A 67 -12.48 -6.61 -8.57
C TYR A 67 -12.29 -6.27 -10.05
N THR A 68 -13.33 -5.70 -10.68
CA THR A 68 -13.29 -5.29 -12.08
C THR A 68 -12.29 -4.16 -12.31
N CYS A 69 -12.27 -3.15 -11.43
CA CYS A 69 -11.36 -2.02 -11.54
C CYS A 69 -9.91 -2.41 -11.31
N LEU A 70 -9.62 -3.25 -10.30
CA LEU A 70 -8.30 -3.82 -10.08
C LEU A 70 -7.81 -4.64 -11.28
N GLY A 71 -8.71 -5.41 -11.91
CA GLY A 71 -8.37 -6.19 -13.10
C GLY A 71 -8.11 -5.35 -14.36
N ARG A 72 -8.68 -4.14 -14.46
CA ARG A 72 -8.47 -3.22 -15.58
C ARG A 72 -7.10 -2.52 -15.51
N TYR A 73 -6.59 -2.29 -14.30
CA TYR A 73 -5.37 -1.54 -14.06
C TYR A 73 -4.38 -2.33 -13.19
N PRO A 74 -3.88 -3.49 -13.66
CA PRO A 74 -2.87 -4.24 -12.92
C PRO A 74 -1.58 -3.43 -12.80
N LEU A 75 -0.96 -3.48 -11.63
CA LEU A 75 0.39 -2.97 -11.42
C LEU A 75 1.39 -3.75 -12.28
N ALA A 76 2.48 -3.07 -12.68
CA ALA A 76 3.59 -3.74 -13.36
C ALA A 76 4.20 -4.83 -12.47
N ASP A 77 4.63 -5.93 -13.09
CA ASP A 77 5.13 -7.13 -12.40
C ASP A 77 6.16 -6.79 -11.31
N GLN A 78 7.06 -5.85 -11.60
CA GLN A 78 8.10 -5.42 -10.65
C GLN A 78 7.57 -4.92 -9.31
N TYR A 79 6.35 -4.38 -9.25
CA TYR A 79 5.72 -3.85 -8.03
C TYR A 79 4.91 -4.90 -7.26
N VAL A 80 4.64 -6.07 -7.84
CA VAL A 80 3.84 -7.14 -7.23
C VAL A 80 4.66 -8.39 -6.93
N GLN A 81 5.91 -8.46 -7.39
CA GLN A 81 6.85 -9.51 -6.98
C GLN A 81 7.38 -9.25 -5.57
N PRO A 82 7.77 -10.30 -4.84
CA PRO A 82 8.49 -10.13 -3.58
C PRO A 82 9.75 -9.27 -3.77
N LEU A 83 9.99 -8.37 -2.82
CA LEU A 83 11.16 -7.51 -2.83
C LEU A 83 12.46 -8.34 -2.86
N SER A 84 13.39 -7.94 -3.72
CA SER A 84 14.77 -8.44 -3.71
C SER A 84 15.47 -8.13 -2.40
N ARG A 85 16.63 -8.74 -2.15
CA ARG A 85 17.42 -8.45 -0.95
C ARG A 85 17.87 -6.98 -0.95
N GLU A 86 18.26 -6.47 -2.10
CA GLU A 86 18.72 -5.10 -2.30
C GLU A 86 17.60 -4.09 -2.03
N GLN A 87 16.39 -4.37 -2.51
CA GLN A 87 15.22 -3.53 -2.22
C GLN A 87 14.86 -3.54 -0.73
N ARG A 88 14.93 -4.70 -0.07
CA ARG A 88 14.73 -4.77 1.38
C ARG A 88 15.79 -3.99 2.16
N VAL A 89 17.02 -3.91 1.67
CA VAL A 89 18.05 -3.04 2.27
C VAL A 89 17.63 -1.57 2.20
N VAL A 90 17.09 -1.12 1.06
CA VAL A 90 16.60 0.26 0.92
C VAL A 90 15.49 0.57 1.93
N TYR A 91 14.53 -0.35 2.11
CA TYR A 91 13.48 -0.16 3.13
C TYR A 91 14.04 -0.11 4.55
N TYR A 92 14.97 -1.00 4.89
CA TYR A 92 15.60 -0.99 6.21
C TYR A 92 16.33 0.33 6.46
N ASP A 93 17.13 0.77 5.49
CA ASP A 93 17.94 2.00 5.60
C ASP A 93 17.02 3.21 5.72
N TRP A 94 15.96 3.30 4.92
CA TRP A 94 14.96 4.37 5.01
C TRP A 94 14.28 4.45 6.39
N GLN A 95 13.86 3.30 6.93
CA GLN A 95 13.24 3.25 8.26
C GLN A 95 14.20 3.76 9.34
N VAL A 96 15.47 3.35 9.28
CA VAL A 96 16.48 3.70 10.27
C VAL A 96 16.94 5.16 10.15
N ASP A 97 17.18 5.61 8.93
CA ASP A 97 17.83 6.89 8.65
C ASP A 97 16.84 8.05 8.51
N GLU A 98 15.59 7.78 8.11
CA GLU A 98 14.58 8.83 7.87
C GLU A 98 13.40 8.73 8.86
N VAL A 99 12.76 7.56 8.97
CA VAL A 99 11.49 7.45 9.71
C VAL A 99 11.69 7.45 11.22
N LEU A 100 12.68 6.72 11.75
CA LEU A 100 12.97 6.71 13.19
C LEU A 100 13.39 8.08 13.76
N PRO A 101 14.27 8.85 13.09
CA PRO A 101 14.57 10.22 13.52
C PRO A 101 13.34 11.12 13.51
N CYS A 102 12.48 11.02 12.49
CA CYS A 102 11.23 11.78 12.42
C CYS A 102 10.30 11.42 13.58
N LEU A 103 10.08 10.12 13.82
CA LEU A 103 9.26 9.61 14.92
C LEU A 103 9.74 10.12 16.29
N THR A 104 11.05 10.11 16.49
CA THR A 104 11.67 10.62 17.74
C THR A 104 11.52 12.14 17.86
N ALA A 105 11.60 12.88 16.75
CA ALA A 105 11.40 14.33 16.73
C ALA A 105 9.96 14.74 17.05
N LEU A 106 8.98 13.90 16.72
CA LEU A 106 7.58 14.03 17.15
C LEU A 106 7.36 13.73 18.64
N GLY A 107 8.40 13.25 19.35
CA GLY A 107 8.36 12.97 20.79
C GLY A 107 7.96 11.54 21.14
N TYR A 108 7.81 10.66 20.15
CA TYR A 108 7.50 9.25 20.36
C TYR A 108 8.77 8.43 20.62
N PRO A 109 8.68 7.36 21.43
CA PRO A 109 9.81 6.47 21.64
C PRO A 109 10.15 5.70 20.35
N ALA A 110 11.44 5.56 20.07
CA ALA A 110 11.91 4.70 18.98
C ALA A 110 11.82 3.21 19.39
N PRO A 111 11.29 2.32 18.53
CA PRO A 111 11.36 0.88 18.75
C PRO A 111 12.80 0.37 18.69
N GLU A 112 13.01 -0.84 19.22
CA GLU A 112 14.29 -1.54 19.08
C GLU A 112 14.54 -1.87 17.61
N ILE A 113 15.74 -1.53 17.12
CA ILE A 113 16.13 -1.73 15.73
C ILE A 113 16.80 -3.10 15.60
N PRO A 114 16.24 -4.06 14.85
CA PRO A 114 16.94 -5.30 14.57
C PRO A 114 18.18 -5.02 13.73
N SER A 115 19.21 -5.86 13.83
CA SER A 115 20.32 -5.78 12.88
C SER A 115 19.83 -5.99 11.44
N ARG A 116 20.48 -5.36 10.47
CA ARG A 116 20.13 -5.51 9.05
C ARG A 116 20.07 -6.98 8.60
N ASP A 117 21.00 -7.82 9.07
CA ASP A 117 21.00 -9.25 8.72
C ASP A 117 19.79 -10.00 9.28
N VAL A 118 19.35 -9.66 10.50
CA VAL A 118 18.13 -10.23 11.10
C VAL A 118 16.88 -9.77 10.35
N TYR A 119 16.81 -8.50 9.95
CA TYR A 119 15.71 -8.00 9.13
C TYR A 119 15.66 -8.71 7.76
N LEU A 120 16.81 -8.90 7.12
CA LEU A 120 16.88 -9.51 5.79
C LEU A 120 16.67 -11.03 5.80
N SER A 121 16.85 -11.71 6.94
CA SER A 121 16.54 -13.14 7.05
C SER A 121 15.03 -13.40 6.96
N GLY A 122 14.21 -12.43 7.35
CA GLY A 122 12.75 -12.55 7.40
C GLY A 122 12.23 -13.37 8.59
N ASP A 123 13.10 -13.77 9.51
CA ASP A 123 12.72 -14.54 10.72
C ASP A 123 12.02 -13.67 11.77
N VAL A 124 12.18 -12.35 11.66
CA VAL A 124 11.54 -11.35 12.52
C VAL A 124 10.74 -10.40 11.65
N ILE A 125 9.47 -10.23 12.01
CA ILE A 125 8.65 -9.14 11.47
C ILE A 125 8.93 -7.92 12.32
N TRP A 126 9.58 -6.91 11.74
CA TRP A 126 9.87 -5.66 12.42
C TRP A 126 8.74 -4.66 12.16
N PHE A 127 8.07 -4.24 13.24
CA PHE A 127 7.04 -3.21 13.21
C PHE A 127 7.63 -1.89 13.69
N LEU A 128 7.33 -0.82 12.97
CA LEU A 128 7.71 0.55 13.33
C LEU A 128 6.70 1.18 14.29
N GLU A 129 6.26 0.42 15.29
CA GLU A 129 5.29 0.89 16.28
C GLU A 129 6.04 1.47 17.49
N PRO A 130 5.68 2.67 17.98
CA PRO A 130 6.29 3.25 19.17
C PRO A 130 6.00 2.37 20.40
N PRO A 131 7.03 1.90 21.14
CA PRO A 131 6.81 1.02 22.27
C PRO A 131 6.12 1.76 23.43
N GLY A 132 5.25 1.04 24.15
CA GLY A 132 4.57 1.56 25.33
C GLY A 132 3.34 2.42 25.05
N LEU A 133 2.93 2.56 23.78
CA LEU A 133 1.64 3.12 23.40
C LEU A 133 0.66 2.01 23.06
N GLU A 134 -0.61 2.19 23.43
CA GLU A 134 -1.68 1.25 23.11
C GLU A 134 -2.98 1.98 22.75
N GLY A 135 -3.89 1.26 22.09
CA GLY A 135 -5.24 1.75 21.81
C GLY A 135 -5.25 3.08 21.05
N ALA A 136 -5.97 4.07 21.59
CA ALA A 136 -6.13 5.37 20.96
C ALA A 136 -4.81 6.16 20.85
N GLU A 137 -3.91 6.03 21.82
CA GLU A 137 -2.63 6.74 21.81
C GLU A 137 -1.71 6.21 20.71
N LEU A 138 -1.68 4.89 20.52
CA LEU A 138 -0.96 4.28 19.40
C LEU A 138 -1.56 4.69 18.05
N ALA A 139 -2.89 4.71 17.94
CA ALA A 139 -3.57 5.11 16.72
C ALA A 139 -3.28 6.59 16.36
N GLU A 140 -3.29 7.48 17.34
CA GLU A 140 -2.94 8.89 17.16
C GLU A 140 -1.48 9.07 16.74
N ALA A 141 -0.55 8.36 17.39
CA ALA A 141 0.86 8.38 17.02
C ALA A 141 1.12 7.89 15.60
N MET A 142 0.41 6.85 15.16
CA MET A 142 0.55 6.32 13.81
C MET A 142 -0.08 7.23 12.76
N ALA A 143 -1.21 7.87 13.07
CA ALA A 143 -1.79 8.88 12.20
C ALA A 143 -0.88 10.11 12.07
N GLU A 144 -0.23 10.54 13.15
CA GLU A 144 0.73 11.64 13.11
C GLU A 144 2.00 11.28 12.34
N LEU A 145 2.55 10.07 12.53
CA LEU A 145 3.67 9.56 11.71
C LEU A 145 3.31 9.60 10.22
N MET A 146 2.16 9.07 9.82
CA MET A 146 1.74 9.07 8.41
C MET A 146 1.57 10.48 7.84
N ARG A 147 1.24 11.47 8.69
CA ARG A 147 0.98 12.85 8.29
C ARG A 147 2.25 13.71 8.23
N GLU A 148 3.19 13.49 9.13
CA GLU A 148 4.37 14.34 9.32
C GLU A 148 5.68 13.70 8.83
N CYS A 149 5.74 12.38 8.73
CA CYS A 149 6.91 11.65 8.28
C CYS A 149 6.67 11.04 6.89
N GLU A 150 7.75 10.62 6.23
CA GLU A 150 7.69 9.84 5.00
C GLU A 150 7.85 8.34 5.34
N PRO A 151 6.76 7.58 5.55
CA PRO A 151 6.84 6.21 6.06
C PRO A 151 7.43 5.20 5.06
N MET A 152 7.51 5.57 3.79
CA MET A 152 7.96 4.69 2.71
C MET A 152 9.05 5.38 1.90
N PRO A 153 10.11 4.66 1.49
CA PRO A 153 11.09 5.21 0.57
C PRO A 153 10.45 5.56 -0.78
N PRO A 154 10.97 6.57 -1.48
CA PRO A 154 10.56 6.88 -2.84
C PRO A 154 10.66 5.66 -3.76
N THR A 155 9.66 5.48 -4.63
CA THR A 155 9.58 4.31 -5.53
C THR A 155 10.82 4.22 -6.42
N GLU A 156 11.36 5.35 -6.87
CA GLU A 156 12.57 5.44 -7.69
C GLU A 156 13.83 4.97 -6.95
N LEU A 157 13.87 5.10 -5.63
CA LEU A 157 14.96 4.61 -4.80
C LEU A 157 14.94 3.08 -4.68
N VAL A 158 13.74 2.50 -4.65
CA VAL A 158 13.53 1.04 -4.51
C VAL A 158 13.64 0.32 -5.85
N TYR A 159 13.00 0.84 -6.90
CA TYR A 159 12.84 0.17 -8.19
C TYR A 159 13.71 0.77 -9.31
N GLY A 160 14.45 1.84 -9.03
CA GLY A 160 15.20 2.61 -10.03
C GLY A 160 14.31 3.62 -10.76
N PRO A 161 14.89 4.48 -11.63
CA PRO A 161 14.11 5.37 -12.47
C PRO A 161 13.22 4.50 -13.35
N GLY A 162 11.90 4.57 -13.14
CA GLY A 162 10.95 3.75 -13.90
C GLY A 162 11.25 3.86 -15.38
N GLU A 163 11.48 2.72 -16.04
CA GLU A 163 11.76 2.70 -17.47
C GLU A 163 10.66 3.50 -18.18
N GLY A 164 11.10 4.57 -18.83
CA GLY A 164 10.24 5.65 -19.28
C GLY A 164 9.16 5.21 -20.26
N GLN A 165 8.10 6.02 -20.26
CA GLN A 165 7.21 6.24 -21.39
C GLN A 165 7.92 6.05 -22.75
N ALA A 166 7.27 5.32 -23.66
CA ALA A 166 7.25 5.74 -25.04
C ALA A 166 5.86 6.35 -25.32
N PRO A 167 5.78 7.50 -26.04
CA PRO A 167 4.52 8.07 -26.51
C PRO A 167 3.80 7.17 -27.53
#